data_AF-A0A7G2U8C0-F1
#
_entry.id   AF-A0A7G2U8C0-F1
#
_cell.length_a   1.000
_cell.length_b   1.000
_cell.length_c   1.000
_cell.angle_alpha   90.00
_cell.angle_beta   90.00
_cell.angle_gamma   90.00
#
_symmetry.space_group_name_H-M   'P 1'
#
loop_
_entity.id
_entity.type
_entity.pdbx_description
1 polymer ?
#
loop_
_entity_poly.entity_id
_entity_poly.type
_entity_poly.pdbx_seq_one_letter_code
_entity_poly.pdbx_strand_id
1 'polypeptide(L)'
;MIEAFLAAFDALPQGSFTGTAHGRRYVVTRSGFSNDKAQKLVAEELGGKDYISLNLYRLASGARLKPCEMPAQKVVDFVLALRPDPEVRR
;
A
#
# COMPACT_ATOMS: atom_id res chain seq x y z
N MET A 1 11.77 -7.27 -8.68
CA MET A 1 11.30 -6.06 -7.97
C MET A 1 9.79 -5.86 -8.10
N ILE A 2 9.21 -5.80 -9.30
CA ILE A 2 7.75 -5.60 -9.45
C ILE A 2 6.93 -6.79 -8.89
N GLU A 3 7.37 -8.03 -9.07
CA GLU A 3 6.64 -9.21 -8.56
C GLU A 3 6.56 -9.27 -7.03
N ALA A 4 7.68 -9.02 -6.34
CA ALA A 4 7.71 -8.97 -4.88
C ALA A 4 6.80 -7.85 -4.34
N PHE A 5 6.80 -6.69 -5.00
CA PHE A 5 5.88 -5.61 -4.68
C PHE A 5 4.42 -6.03 -4.86
N LEU A 6 4.07 -6.66 -5.98
CA LEU A 6 2.70 -7.11 -6.26
C LEU A 6 2.24 -8.14 -5.24
N ALA A 7 3.07 -9.14 -4.93
CA ALA A 7 2.77 -10.14 -3.92
C ALA A 7 2.55 -9.52 -2.53
N ALA A 8 3.43 -8.60 -2.13
CA ALA A 8 3.29 -7.89 -0.85
C ALA A 8 2.03 -7.02 -0.82
N PHE A 9 1.75 -6.27 -1.90
CA PHE A 9 0.55 -5.45 -2.02
C PHE A 9 -0.73 -6.29 -1.96
N ASP A 10 -0.74 -7.45 -2.63
CA ASP A 10 -1.89 -8.34 -2.69
C ASP A 10 -2.21 -8.98 -1.36
N ALA A 11 -1.20 -9.22 -0.51
CA ALA A 11 -1.36 -9.73 0.84
C ALA A 11 -1.90 -8.70 1.85
N LEU A 12 -1.96 -7.41 1.52
CA LEU A 12 -2.46 -6.39 2.44
C LEU A 12 -3.98 -6.51 2.66
N PRO A 13 -4.50 -6.24 3.87
CA PRO A 13 -5.93 -6.18 4.10
C PRO A 13 -6.63 -5.17 3.19
N GLN A 14 -7.86 -5.48 2.79
CA GLN A 14 -8.72 -4.54 2.10
C GLN A 14 -9.37 -3.60 3.13
N GLY A 15 -9.59 -2.34 2.77
CA GLY A 15 -10.17 -1.34 3.66
C GLY A 15 -9.11 -0.65 4.52
N SER A 16 -9.53 -0.08 5.65
CA SER A 16 -8.65 0.64 6.57
C SER A 16 -8.11 -0.27 7.67
N PHE A 17 -6.80 -0.21 7.90
CA PHE A 17 -6.09 -0.97 8.93
C PHE A 17 -4.90 -0.17 9.47
N THR A 18 -4.33 -0.60 10.58
CA THR A 18 -3.06 -0.05 11.07
C THR A 18 -1.92 -1.02 10.81
N GLY A 19 -0.70 -0.50 10.69
CA GLY A 19 0.49 -1.31 10.53
C GLY A 19 1.77 -0.53 10.76
N THR A 20 2.89 -1.23 10.72
CA THR A 20 4.23 -0.65 10.94
C THR A 20 5.11 -0.84 9.71
N ALA A 21 5.83 0.22 9.32
CA ALA A 21 6.86 0.17 8.28
C ALA A 21 8.04 1.06 8.71
N HIS A 22 9.27 0.57 8.52
CA HIS A 22 10.50 1.31 8.88
C HIS A 22 10.50 1.92 10.29
N GLY A 23 9.96 1.17 11.27
CA GLY A 23 9.87 1.62 12.67
C GLY A 23 8.82 2.68 12.97
N ARG A 24 7.98 3.04 11.99
CA ARG A 24 6.88 4.00 12.14
C ARG A 24 5.53 3.31 11.99
N ARG A 25 4.52 3.78 12.72
CA ARG A 25 3.15 3.25 12.68
C ARG A 25 2.30 4.10 11.73
N TYR A 26 1.40 3.48 10.98
CA TYR A 26 0.56 4.14 9.98
C TYR A 26 -0.90 3.70 10.13
N VAL A 27 -1.82 4.59 9.76
CA VAL A 27 -3.15 4.22 9.28
C VAL A 27 -3.05 4.05 7.78
N VAL A 28 -3.45 2.89 7.28
CA VAL A 28 -3.37 2.52 5.87
C VAL A 28 -4.78 2.23 5.37
N THR A 29 -5.12 2.76 4.19
CA THR A 29 -6.36 2.41 3.49
C THR A 29 -6.03 1.85 2.12
N ARG A 30 -6.43 0.59 1.88
CA ARG A 30 -6.40 -0.05 0.57
C ARG A 30 -7.81 -0.09 0.00
N SER A 31 -7.98 0.40 -1.22
CA SER A 31 -9.28 0.43 -1.91
C SER A 31 -9.16 -0.14 -3.31
N GLY A 32 -10.18 -0.88 -3.73
CA GLY A 32 -10.32 -1.45 -5.08
C GLY A 32 -11.44 -0.76 -5.85
N PHE A 33 -11.24 -0.61 -7.16
CA PHE A 33 -12.16 0.01 -8.10
C PHE A 33 -12.17 -0.79 -9.40
N SER A 34 -13.26 -0.70 -10.17
CA SER A 34 -13.37 -1.36 -11.48
C SER A 34 -13.09 -2.87 -11.41
N ASN A 35 -13.69 -3.57 -10.44
CA ASN A 35 -13.42 -5.00 -10.15
C ASN A 35 -11.93 -5.28 -9.94
N ASP A 36 -11.29 -4.52 -9.05
CA ASP A 36 -9.86 -4.58 -8.69
C ASP A 36 -8.85 -4.34 -9.82
N LYS A 37 -9.31 -3.90 -11.00
CA LYS A 37 -8.41 -3.47 -12.09
C LYS A 37 -7.70 -2.17 -11.77
N ALA A 38 -8.26 -1.35 -10.89
CA ALA A 38 -7.62 -0.16 -10.34
C ALA A 38 -7.67 -0.23 -8.82
N GLN A 39 -6.52 -0.07 -8.17
CA GLN A 39 -6.40 -0.14 -6.72
C GLN A 39 -5.64 1.09 -6.23
N LYS A 40 -6.00 1.59 -5.04
CA LYS A 40 -5.36 2.73 -4.39
C LYS A 40 -4.88 2.30 -3.01
N LEU A 41 -3.73 2.80 -2.60
CA LEU A 41 -3.28 2.73 -1.22
C LEU A 41 -2.86 4.11 -0.75
N VAL A 42 -3.33 4.49 0.42
CA VAL A 42 -2.92 5.68 1.16
C VAL A 42 -2.46 5.26 2.54
N ALA A 43 -1.33 5.77 3.00
CA ALA A 43 -0.86 5.59 4.37
C ALA A 43 -0.43 6.93 4.97
N GLU A 44 -0.91 7.20 6.17
CA GLU A 44 -0.58 8.37 6.98
C GLU A 44 0.08 7.90 8.28
N GLU A 45 1.24 8.48 8.60
CA GLU A 45 1.96 8.16 9.82
C GLU A 45 1.16 8.58 11.06
N LEU A 46 1.00 7.66 12.00
CA LEU A 46 0.46 7.94 13.33
C LEU A 46 1.55 8.58 14.18
N GLY A 47 1.47 9.90 14.34
CA GLY A 47 2.39 10.67 15.19
C GLY A 47 3.47 11.45 14.44
N GLY A 48 3.43 11.46 13.11
CA GLY A 48 4.37 12.24 12.30
C GLY A 48 3.72 12.83 11.06
N LYS A 49 4.52 13.05 10.02
CA LYS A 49 4.10 13.70 8.77
C LYS A 49 4.40 12.85 7.54
N ASP A 50 4.92 11.63 7.72
CA ASP A 50 5.20 10.77 6.59
C ASP A 50 3.89 10.31 5.92
N TYR A 51 3.89 10.35 4.61
CA TYR A 51 2.75 10.10 3.76
C TYR A 51 3.16 9.23 2.57
N ILE A 52 2.33 8.23 2.29
CA ILE A 52 2.51 7.30 1.17
C ILE A 52 1.21 7.23 0.39
N SER A 53 1.27 7.37 -0.93
CA SER A 53 0.09 7.27 -1.78
C SER A 53 0.45 6.75 -3.17
N LEU A 54 -0.32 5.77 -3.63
CA LEU A 54 -0.13 5.13 -4.91
C LEU A 54 -1.46 4.70 -5.53
N ASN A 55 -1.46 4.59 -6.85
CA ASN A 55 -2.41 3.81 -7.62
C ASN A 55 -1.70 2.62 -8.28
N LEU A 56 -2.37 1.48 -8.32
CA LEU A 56 -1.94 0.27 -9.02
C LEU A 56 -3.01 -0.09 -10.06
N TYR A 57 -2.60 -0.19 -11.32
CA TYR A 57 -3.48 -0.59 -12.42
C TYR A 57 -3.08 -1.96 -12.94
N ARG A 58 -4.06 -2.85 -13.11
CA ARG A 58 -3.88 -4.17 -13.73
C ARG A 58 -4.41 -4.11 -15.16
N LEU A 59 -3.49 -4.02 -16.11
CA LEU A 59 -3.79 -3.94 -17.54
C LEU A 59 -3.46 -5.27 -18.21
N ALA A 60 -4.01 -5.50 -19.40
CA ALA A 60 -3.66 -6.68 -20.21
C ALA A 60 -2.16 -6.76 -20.55
N SER A 61 -1.49 -5.60 -20.63
CA SER A 61 -0.05 -5.47 -20.87
C SER A 61 0.81 -5.57 -19.60
N GLY A 62 0.21 -5.79 -18.43
CA GLY A 62 0.90 -5.91 -17.16
C GLY A 62 0.48 -4.86 -16.12
N ALA A 63 1.01 -5.00 -14.91
CA ALA A 63 0.71 -4.10 -13.81
C ALA A 63 1.49 -2.77 -13.93
N ARG A 64 0.83 -1.66 -13.62
CA ARG A 64 1.43 -0.32 -13.60
C ARG A 64 1.26 0.34 -12.24
N LEU A 65 2.38 0.58 -11.56
CA LEU A 65 2.45 1.38 -10.35
C LEU A 65 2.53 2.88 -10.70
N LYS A 66 1.71 3.70 -10.04
CA LYS A 66 1.67 5.16 -10.19
C LYS A 66 1.64 5.84 -8.81
N PRO A 67 2.79 6.23 -8.25
CA PRO A 67 2.87 7.04 -7.03
C PRO A 67 2.24 8.43 -7.21
N CYS A 68 1.73 9.01 -6.12
CA CYS A 68 1.23 10.38 -6.10
C CYS A 68 2.33 11.31 -5.55
N GLU A 69 2.95 12.13 -6.40
CA GLU A 69 3.88 13.20 -5.98
C GLU A 69 5.09 12.71 -5.13
N MET A 70 5.51 11.46 -5.30
CA MET A 70 6.63 10.87 -4.58
C MET A 70 7.40 9.82 -5.41
N PRO A 71 8.66 9.51 -5.07
CA PRO A 71 9.44 8.51 -5.79
C PRO A 71 8.81 7.11 -5.74
N ALA A 72 8.85 6.39 -6.86
CA ALA A 72 8.36 5.01 -6.91
C ALA A 72 9.09 4.08 -5.93
N GLN A 73 10.40 4.29 -5.74
CA GLN A 73 11.19 3.49 -4.81
C GLN A 73 10.68 3.60 -3.37
N LYS A 74 10.35 4.82 -2.91
CA LYS A 74 9.78 5.06 -1.57
C LYS A 74 8.52 4.22 -1.35
N VAL A 75 7.65 4.19 -2.36
CA VAL A 75 6.39 3.43 -2.32
C VAL A 75 6.65 1.93 -2.29
N VAL A 76 7.56 1.44 -3.13
CA VAL A 76 7.91 0.01 -3.20
C VAL A 76 8.52 -0.43 -1.87
N ASP A 77 9.48 0.31 -1.34
CA ASP A 77 10.15 0.00 -0.07
C ASP A 77 9.14 -0.01 1.08
N PHE A 78 8.25 0.98 1.13
CA PHE A 78 7.19 1.04 2.12
C PHE A 78 6.29 -0.21 2.07
N VAL A 79 5.78 -0.59 0.90
CA VAL A 79 4.88 -1.75 0.77
C VAL A 79 5.60 -3.06 1.13
N LEU A 80 6.87 -3.20 0.76
CA LEU A 80 7.67 -4.38 1.12
C LEU A 80 7.96 -4.46 2.64
N ALA A 81 8.12 -3.32 3.30
CA ALA A 81 8.37 -3.22 4.73
C ALA A 81 7.10 -3.25 5.59
N LEU A 82 5.94 -2.91 5.02
CA LEU A 82 4.69 -2.79 5.76
C LEU A 82 4.28 -4.13 6.37
N ARG A 83 3.98 -4.10 7.66
CA ARG A 83 3.41 -5.21 8.41
C ARG A 83 2.08 -4.74 9.02
N PRO A 84 0.93 -5.23 8.52
CA PRO A 84 -0.36 -4.98 9.15
C PRO A 84 -0.34 -5.45 10.60
N ASP A 85 -0.96 -4.68 11.49
CA ASP A 85 -1.22 -5.14 12.85
C ASP A 85 -2.23 -6.31 12.81
N PRO A 86 -2.16 -7.25 13.76
CA PRO A 86 -3.16 -8.30 13.84
C PRO A 86 -4.55 -7.70 14.01
N GLU A 87 -5.52 -8.20 13.24
CA GLU A 87 -6.93 -7.84 13.44
C GLU A 87 -7.34 -8.21 14.86
N VAL A 88 -7.71 -7.20 15.66
CA VAL A 88 -8.37 -7.44 16.95
C VAL A 88 -9.81 -7.84 16.63
N ARG A 89 -10.06 -9.14 16.50
CA ARG A 89 -11.42 -9.67 16.49
C ARG A 89 -12.06 -9.33 17.83
N ARG A 90 -12.97 -8.37 17.83
CA ARG A 90 -13.89 -8.13 18.95
C ARG A 90 -15.05 -9.10 18.88
#